data_AF-A0A7Y3XAV7-F1
#
_entry.id   AF-A0A7Y3XAV7-F1
#
_cell.length_a   1.000
_cell.length_b   1.000
_cell.length_c   1.000
_cell.angle_alpha   90.00
_cell.angle_beta   90.00
_cell.angle_gamma   90.00
#
_symmetry.space_group_name_H-M   'P 1'
#
loop_
_entity.id
_entity.type
_entity.pdbx_description
1 polymer ?
#
loop_
_entity_poly.entity_id
_entity_poly.type
_entity_poly.pdbx_seq_one_letter_code
_entity_poly.pdbx_strand_id
1 'polypeptide(L)'
;MEKNNPTHTDNEHDIIIAHPSYEVNQTFMSLGFRETVISNNQPEDKNFYIKSGKDISIHKEHLFKYEDKTIIFHEQDRILLRVNDRWDKNKIVNFITNKEPPKELYQEIKQTMKNYIEFQREAIYGIITAWIIATYFHRCFHAFPFLFIYGKKQSGKSRFLDLLERLSFNAMKVKGVSVAALADSIDGIRGTFLNDQAEELSNKKNTEILGILSDSYTIGGGKRRIVNMSNKSRRIMEFETFGPKAFASIKELDSDLKDRCIEITMLRAIKEYSYPDAYLTIWGDLRDKLYRLLLTRWHAVKEIYQDTGKERTYHTG
;
A
#
# COMPACT_ATOMS: atom_id res chain seq x y z
N MET A 1 -52.38 -31.71 12.80
CA MET A 1 -52.33 -30.34 13.33
C MET A 1 -50.90 -29.86 13.20
N GLU A 2 -50.60 -29.27 12.06
CA GLU A 2 -49.29 -28.70 11.74
C GLU A 2 -48.98 -27.53 12.66
N LYS A 3 -47.78 -27.55 13.26
CA LYS A 3 -47.24 -26.40 13.97
C LYS A 3 -46.66 -25.44 12.93
N ASN A 4 -47.29 -24.28 12.80
CA ASN A 4 -46.74 -23.11 12.13
C ASN A 4 -45.38 -22.76 12.74
N ASN A 5 -44.30 -22.94 11.98
CA ASN A 5 -43.05 -22.26 12.23
C ASN A 5 -43.15 -20.85 11.61
N PRO A 6 -42.83 -19.77 12.35
CA PRO A 6 -42.76 -18.45 11.76
C PRO A 6 -41.57 -18.42 10.79
N THR A 7 -41.86 -18.04 9.56
CA THR A 7 -40.87 -17.66 8.57
C THR A 7 -40.05 -16.48 9.11
N HIS A 8 -38.84 -16.76 9.57
CA HIS A 8 -37.81 -15.74 9.72
C HIS A 8 -37.40 -15.27 8.32
N THR A 9 -38.15 -14.31 7.78
CA THR A 9 -37.63 -13.42 6.74
C THR A 9 -36.84 -12.32 7.43
N ASP A 10 -35.67 -12.68 7.97
CA ASP A 10 -34.64 -11.67 8.18
C ASP A 10 -34.17 -11.27 6.77
N ASN A 11 -34.54 -10.06 6.36
CA ASN A 11 -33.84 -9.40 5.26
C ASN A 11 -32.38 -9.24 5.70
N GLU A 12 -31.55 -10.24 5.41
CA GLU A 12 -30.10 -10.11 5.48
C GLU A 12 -29.70 -8.98 4.53
N HIS A 13 -29.61 -7.76 5.08
CA HIS A 13 -28.89 -6.68 4.43
C HIS A 13 -27.50 -7.21 4.11
N ASP A 14 -27.16 -7.33 2.83
CA ASP A 14 -25.87 -7.83 2.34
C ASP A 14 -24.73 -7.16 3.13
N ILE A 15 -24.07 -7.90 4.03
CA ILE A 15 -22.99 -7.37 4.87
C ILE A 15 -21.68 -7.48 4.10
N ILE A 16 -20.97 -6.35 3.96
CA ILE A 16 -19.61 -6.31 3.41
C ILE A 16 -18.64 -6.09 4.56
N ILE A 17 -17.79 -7.08 4.81
CA ILE A 17 -16.64 -6.94 5.69
C ILE A 17 -15.49 -6.34 4.88
N ALA A 18 -15.11 -5.10 5.22
CA ALA A 18 -14.03 -4.38 4.56
C ALA A 18 -12.79 -4.32 5.47
N HIS A 19 -11.60 -4.40 4.87
CA HIS A 19 -10.39 -4.13 5.62
C HIS A 19 -10.33 -2.66 6.03
N PRO A 20 -10.01 -2.34 7.30
CA PRO A 20 -10.12 -0.97 7.80
C PRO A 20 -9.10 -0.02 7.13
N SER A 21 -7.89 -0.49 6.82
CA SER A 21 -6.80 0.38 6.32
C SER A 21 -6.92 0.77 4.84
N TYR A 22 -7.19 -0.20 3.96
CA TYR A 22 -7.37 0.04 2.53
C TYR A 22 -8.18 -1.09 1.89
N GLU A 23 -9.37 -0.78 1.38
CA GLU A 23 -10.24 -1.74 0.69
C GLU A 23 -10.59 -1.24 -0.71
N VAL A 24 -10.70 -2.16 -1.67
CA VAL A 24 -11.20 -1.88 -3.02
C VAL A 24 -12.06 -3.05 -3.46
N ASN A 25 -13.33 -2.81 -3.75
CA ASN A 25 -14.23 -3.82 -4.31
C ASN A 25 -14.85 -3.32 -5.62
N GLN A 26 -15.98 -3.90 -6.05
CA GLN A 26 -16.64 -3.52 -7.30
C GLN A 26 -17.39 -2.19 -7.20
N THR A 27 -17.84 -1.78 -6.02
CA THR A 27 -18.75 -0.64 -5.83
C THR A 27 -18.10 0.55 -5.16
N PHE A 28 -17.07 0.34 -4.34
CA PHE A 28 -16.34 1.40 -3.65
C PHE A 28 -14.88 1.01 -3.35
N MET A 29 -14.10 2.02 -2.96
CA MET A 29 -12.87 1.87 -2.22
C MET A 29 -12.90 2.68 -0.92
N SER A 30 -12.06 2.33 0.05
CA SER A 30 -11.93 3.07 1.31
C SER A 30 -10.50 3.13 1.81
N LEU A 31 -10.13 4.23 2.45
CA LEU A 31 -8.87 4.40 3.19
C LEU A 31 -9.17 4.71 4.65
N GLY A 32 -8.55 3.98 5.57
CA GLY A 32 -8.66 4.21 7.00
C GLY A 32 -7.42 4.91 7.56
N PHE A 33 -7.67 5.89 8.42
CA PHE A 33 -6.63 6.57 9.19
C PHE A 33 -7.07 6.71 10.64
N ARG A 34 -6.11 6.95 11.51
CA ARG A 34 -6.38 7.47 12.86
C ARG A 34 -5.88 8.89 13.02
N GLU A 35 -6.52 9.61 13.91
CA GLU A 35 -6.06 10.90 14.40
C GLU A 35 -6.10 10.96 15.91
N THR A 36 -5.14 11.65 16.52
CA THR A 36 -5.15 11.93 17.94
C THR A 36 -5.96 13.19 18.17
N VAL A 37 -7.07 13.07 18.91
CA VAL A 37 -7.92 14.19 19.33
C VAL A 37 -7.83 14.38 20.84
N ILE A 38 -8.13 15.58 21.32
CA ILE A 38 -8.26 15.81 22.76
C ILE A 38 -9.71 15.56 23.17
N SER A 39 -9.90 14.63 24.09
CA SER A 39 -11.20 14.20 24.63
C SER A 39 -11.07 14.17 26.16
N ASN A 40 -11.91 14.92 26.88
CA ASN A 40 -11.83 15.05 28.34
C ASN A 40 -10.41 15.41 28.86
N ASN A 41 -9.73 16.36 28.21
CA ASN A 41 -8.33 16.76 28.49
C ASN A 41 -7.28 15.64 28.39
N GLN A 42 -7.60 14.54 27.71
CA GLN A 42 -6.66 13.45 27.43
C GLN A 42 -6.56 13.20 25.92
N PRO A 43 -5.38 12.80 25.41
CA PRO A 43 -5.23 12.38 24.03
C PRO A 43 -5.94 11.04 23.81
N GLU A 44 -6.81 10.99 22.80
CA GLU A 44 -7.55 9.80 22.38
C GLU A 44 -7.36 9.60 20.87
N ASP A 45 -6.95 8.41 20.45
CA ASP A 45 -6.87 8.06 19.02
C ASP A 45 -8.27 7.68 18.50
N LYS A 46 -8.72 8.36 17.44
CA LYS A 46 -9.99 8.07 16.75
C LYS A 46 -9.76 7.72 15.30
N ASN A 47 -10.42 6.66 14.85
CA ASN A 47 -10.39 6.23 13.46
C ASN A 47 -11.36 7.07 12.62
N PHE A 48 -11.03 7.26 11.35
CA PHE A 48 -11.95 7.72 10.33
C PHE A 48 -11.59 7.11 8.99
N TYR A 49 -12.57 7.08 8.10
CA TYR A 49 -12.53 6.38 6.84
C TYR A 49 -12.92 7.32 5.71
N ILE A 50 -12.11 7.40 4.67
CA ILE A 50 -12.43 8.09 3.43
C ILE A 50 -12.97 7.06 2.46
N LYS A 51 -14.23 7.17 2.06
CA LYS A 51 -14.85 6.31 1.04
C LYS A 51 -14.84 7.03 -0.29
N SER A 52 -14.56 6.31 -1.37
CA SER A 52 -14.79 6.75 -2.76
C SER A 52 -15.65 5.71 -3.50
N GLY A 53 -16.75 6.15 -4.10
CA GLY A 53 -17.70 5.36 -4.89
C GLY A 53 -18.49 6.30 -5.81
N LYS A 54 -19.83 6.29 -5.73
CA LYS A 54 -20.67 7.33 -6.36
C LYS A 54 -20.30 8.75 -5.93
N ASP A 55 -19.87 8.89 -4.68
CA ASP A 55 -19.37 10.10 -4.06
C ASP A 55 -18.11 9.82 -3.22
N ILE A 56 -17.43 10.89 -2.81
CA ILE A 56 -16.30 10.84 -1.88
C ILE A 56 -16.73 11.49 -0.56
N SER A 57 -16.59 10.77 0.55
CA SER A 57 -17.08 11.15 1.89
C SER A 57 -16.18 10.66 3.01
N ILE A 58 -16.24 11.31 4.18
CA ILE A 58 -15.60 10.84 5.42
C ILE A 58 -16.64 10.20 6.34
N HIS A 59 -16.28 9.07 6.93
CA HIS A 59 -17.05 8.34 7.94
C HIS A 59 -16.20 8.19 9.21
N LYS A 60 -16.79 8.41 10.38
CA LYS A 60 -16.10 8.25 11.69
C LYS A 60 -16.44 6.94 12.39
N GLU A 61 -17.51 6.29 11.95
CA GLU A 61 -17.98 5.02 12.48
C GLU A 61 -17.36 3.86 11.71
N HIS A 62 -17.08 2.77 12.40
CA HIS A 62 -16.61 1.52 11.81
C HIS A 62 -17.72 0.76 11.05
N LEU A 63 -18.97 1.20 11.19
CA LEU A 63 -20.14 0.64 10.52
C LEU A 63 -20.95 1.75 9.85
N PHE A 64 -21.33 1.55 8.59
CA PHE A 64 -22.23 2.46 7.88
C PHE A 64 -23.01 1.77 6.76
N LYS A 65 -24.15 2.35 6.38
CA LYS A 65 -24.98 1.87 5.25
C LYS A 65 -24.48 2.46 3.94
N TYR A 66 -24.43 1.64 2.90
CA TYR A 66 -24.13 2.05 1.54
C TYR A 66 -25.04 1.29 0.58
N GLU A 67 -25.93 2.04 -0.09
CA GLU A 67 -27.00 1.47 -0.90
C GLU A 67 -27.89 0.52 -0.06
N ASP A 68 -28.02 -0.73 -0.47
CA ASP A 68 -28.75 -1.80 0.23
C ASP A 68 -27.87 -2.62 1.19
N LYS A 69 -26.58 -2.28 1.28
CA LYS A 69 -25.55 -3.04 2.01
C LYS A 69 -25.11 -2.36 3.29
N THR A 70 -24.65 -3.16 4.26
CA THR A 70 -23.99 -2.66 5.48
C THR A 70 -22.50 -2.94 5.38
N ILE A 71 -21.68 -1.89 5.42
CA ILE A 71 -20.22 -2.01 5.43
C ILE A 71 -19.75 -2.02 6.88
N ILE A 72 -18.92 -3.00 7.22
CA ILE A 72 -18.30 -3.14 8.54
C ILE A 72 -16.79 -3.19 8.34
N PHE A 73 -16.08 -2.23 8.93
CA PHE A 73 -14.63 -2.25 9.03
C PHE A 73 -14.20 -3.17 10.17
N HIS A 74 -13.48 -4.24 9.83
CA HIS A 74 -12.99 -5.20 10.80
C HIS A 74 -11.73 -4.66 11.52
N GLU A 75 -11.95 -3.77 12.49
CA GLU A 75 -10.88 -3.09 13.24
C GLU A 75 -10.11 -3.99 14.21
N GLN A 76 -10.59 -5.20 14.49
CA GLN A 76 -9.99 -6.06 15.52
C GLN A 76 -8.49 -6.25 15.28
N ASP A 77 -7.73 -5.91 16.32
CA ASP A 77 -6.27 -6.08 16.44
C ASP A 77 -5.42 -5.29 15.42
N ARG A 78 -5.96 -4.24 14.78
CA ARG A 78 -5.23 -3.38 13.83
C ARG A 78 -5.12 -1.94 14.30
N ILE A 79 -3.91 -1.40 14.24
CA ILE A 79 -3.65 0.02 14.49
C ILE A 79 -3.55 0.73 13.14
N LEU A 80 -4.48 1.65 12.87
CA LEU A 80 -4.46 2.42 11.63
C LEU A 80 -3.31 3.41 11.58
N LEU A 81 -2.94 3.80 10.36
CA LEU A 81 -1.90 4.78 10.13
C LEU A 81 -2.35 6.16 10.62
N ARG A 82 -1.47 6.90 11.30
CA ARG A 82 -1.78 8.28 11.69
C ARG A 82 -1.87 9.14 10.44
N VAL A 83 -2.96 9.89 10.30
CA VAL A 83 -3.19 10.73 9.12
C VAL A 83 -2.02 11.69 8.89
N ASN A 84 -1.54 12.37 9.94
CA ASN A 84 -0.48 13.38 9.85
C ASN A 84 0.89 12.83 9.43
N ASP A 85 1.12 11.51 9.52
CA ASP A 85 2.36 10.89 9.04
C ASP A 85 2.39 10.77 7.50
N ARG A 86 1.25 11.00 6.84
CA ARG A 86 1.08 10.79 5.40
C ARG A 86 0.38 11.92 4.68
N TRP A 87 -0.74 12.41 5.19
CA TRP A 87 -1.60 13.35 4.48
C TRP A 87 -2.10 14.45 5.43
N ASP A 88 -2.06 15.69 4.97
CA ASP A 88 -2.57 16.83 5.72
C ASP A 88 -4.11 16.81 5.76
N LYS A 89 -4.68 16.83 6.97
CA LYS A 89 -6.13 16.78 7.17
C LYS A 89 -6.89 17.95 6.51
N ASN A 90 -6.31 19.15 6.48
CA ASN A 90 -6.94 20.30 5.82
C ASN A 90 -7.01 20.06 4.31
N LYS A 91 -5.97 19.45 3.73
CA LYS A 91 -6.00 19.08 2.30
C LYS A 91 -7.06 18.02 2.01
N ILE A 92 -7.24 17.04 2.90
CA ILE A 92 -8.33 16.05 2.79
C ILE A 92 -9.69 16.74 2.74
N VAL A 93 -9.97 17.62 3.71
CA VAL A 93 -11.26 18.34 3.82
C VAL A 93 -11.50 19.21 2.58
N ASN A 94 -10.46 19.95 2.14
CA ASN A 94 -10.53 20.77 0.94
C ASN A 94 -10.81 19.93 -0.31
N PHE A 95 -10.16 18.78 -0.46
CA PHE A 95 -10.38 17.88 -1.59
C PHE A 95 -11.80 17.27 -1.61
N ILE A 96 -12.36 16.90 -0.46
CA ILE A 96 -13.72 16.35 -0.41
C ILE A 96 -14.74 17.38 -0.84
N THR A 97 -14.47 18.66 -0.56
CA THR A 97 -15.28 19.79 -0.99
C THR A 97 -15.08 20.10 -2.49
N ASN A 98 -13.83 20.06 -2.96
CA ASN A 98 -13.48 20.25 -4.38
C ASN A 98 -12.70 19.04 -4.94
N LYS A 99 -13.45 18.10 -5.54
CA LYS A 99 -13.00 16.76 -5.95
C LYS A 99 -12.20 16.73 -7.26
N GLU A 100 -11.33 17.71 -7.47
CA GLU A 100 -10.54 17.79 -8.70
C GLU A 100 -9.41 16.75 -8.71
N PRO A 101 -9.25 15.96 -9.79
CA PRO A 101 -8.11 15.08 -9.97
C PRO A 101 -6.84 15.92 -10.27
N PRO A 102 -5.65 15.49 -9.81
CA PRO A 102 -4.41 16.17 -10.16
C PRO A 102 -4.10 16.00 -11.66
N LYS A 103 -3.37 16.96 -12.23
CA LYS A 103 -2.86 16.93 -13.61
C LYS A 103 -1.34 16.79 -13.58
N GLU A 104 -0.77 16.21 -14.64
CA GLU A 104 0.68 16.14 -14.88
C GLU A 104 1.54 15.45 -13.80
N LEU A 105 0.91 14.76 -12.84
CA LEU A 105 1.58 14.17 -11.68
C LEU A 105 2.72 13.19 -12.04
N TYR A 106 2.57 12.45 -13.14
CA TYR A 106 3.64 11.60 -13.66
C TYR A 106 4.92 12.39 -13.95
N GLN A 107 4.81 13.48 -14.71
CA GLN A 107 5.98 14.28 -15.05
C GLN A 107 6.55 14.99 -13.82
N GLU A 108 5.68 15.49 -12.94
CA GLU A 108 6.11 16.14 -11.69
C GLU A 108 6.94 15.21 -10.79
N ILE A 109 6.46 13.97 -10.56
CA ILE A 109 7.20 12.96 -9.80
C ILE A 109 8.51 12.62 -10.52
N LYS A 110 8.45 12.37 -11.84
CA LYS A 110 9.62 12.00 -12.65
C LYS A 110 10.72 13.05 -12.55
N GLN A 111 10.39 14.34 -12.70
CA GLN A 111 11.36 15.43 -12.61
C GLN A 111 11.85 15.63 -11.18
N THR A 112 10.97 15.51 -10.18
CA THR A 112 11.37 15.61 -8.78
C THR A 112 12.44 14.57 -8.44
N MET A 113 12.27 13.30 -8.85
CA MET A 113 13.25 12.25 -8.55
C MET A 113 14.65 12.54 -9.09
N LYS A 114 14.77 13.21 -10.25
CA LYS A 114 16.07 13.57 -10.85
C LYS A 114 16.89 14.53 -9.98
N ASN A 115 16.28 15.20 -9.02
CA ASN A 115 16.98 16.07 -8.08
C ASN A 115 17.63 15.29 -6.91
N TYR A 116 17.21 14.05 -6.68
CA TYR A 116 17.59 13.27 -5.49
C TYR A 116 18.33 11.98 -5.81
N ILE A 117 18.15 11.41 -7.01
CA ILE A 117 18.75 10.13 -7.39
C ILE A 117 19.18 10.09 -8.86
N GLU A 118 20.30 9.40 -9.11
CA GLU A 118 20.81 9.12 -10.45
C GLU A 118 20.47 7.70 -10.90
N PHE A 119 19.87 7.56 -12.08
CA PHE A 119 19.76 6.30 -12.79
C PHE A 119 20.52 6.35 -14.11
N GLN A 120 21.09 5.22 -14.51
CA GLN A 120 21.93 5.12 -15.72
C GLN A 120 21.14 5.26 -17.03
N ARG A 121 19.81 5.07 -16.98
CA ARG A 121 18.94 5.13 -18.14
C ARG A 121 17.72 5.98 -17.83
N GLU A 122 17.40 6.92 -18.72
CA GLU A 122 16.24 7.81 -18.58
C GLU A 122 14.91 7.03 -18.44
N ALA A 123 14.81 5.87 -19.10
CA ALA A 123 13.65 4.98 -19.00
C ALA A 123 13.39 4.48 -17.58
N ILE A 124 14.42 4.34 -16.74
CA ILE A 124 14.26 3.89 -15.34
C ILE A 124 13.45 4.91 -14.55
N TYR A 125 13.71 6.21 -14.72
CA TYR A 125 12.87 7.23 -14.08
C TYR A 125 11.40 7.06 -14.44
N GLY A 126 11.11 6.74 -15.71
CA GLY A 126 9.73 6.53 -16.15
C GLY A 126 9.07 5.29 -15.53
N ILE A 127 9.80 4.17 -15.44
CA ILE A 127 9.33 2.93 -14.81
C ILE A 127 9.09 3.15 -13.31
N ILE A 128 10.03 3.79 -12.62
CA ILE A 128 9.91 4.06 -11.18
C ILE A 128 8.77 5.04 -10.89
N THR A 129 8.58 6.08 -11.70
CA THR A 129 7.41 6.96 -11.58
C THR A 129 6.10 6.18 -11.70
N ALA A 130 6.00 5.31 -12.72
CA ALA A 130 4.82 4.47 -12.91
C ALA A 130 4.61 3.52 -11.73
N TRP A 131 5.68 2.92 -11.23
CA TRP A 131 5.65 2.03 -10.07
C TRP A 131 5.18 2.75 -8.80
N ILE A 132 5.70 3.95 -8.51
CA ILE A 132 5.27 4.80 -7.39
C ILE A 132 3.77 5.09 -7.48
N ILE A 133 3.28 5.54 -8.63
CA ILE A 133 1.85 5.81 -8.83
C ILE A 133 1.06 4.51 -8.64
N ALA A 134 1.51 3.41 -9.25
CA ALA A 134 0.85 2.12 -9.16
C ALA A 134 0.75 1.59 -7.72
N THR A 135 1.69 1.95 -6.82
CA THR A 135 1.58 1.55 -5.40
C THR A 135 0.30 2.04 -4.74
N TYR A 136 -0.25 3.19 -5.16
CA TYR A 136 -1.52 3.71 -4.65
C TYR A 136 -2.71 2.89 -5.15
N PHE A 137 -2.58 2.25 -6.31
CA PHE A 137 -3.64 1.46 -6.94
C PHE A 137 -3.46 -0.04 -6.76
N HIS A 138 -2.52 -0.51 -5.93
CA HIS A 138 -2.13 -1.92 -5.91
C HIS A 138 -3.30 -2.89 -5.63
N ARG A 139 -4.32 -2.47 -4.86
CA ARG A 139 -5.54 -3.25 -4.59
C ARG A 139 -6.51 -3.33 -5.78
N CYS A 140 -6.28 -2.56 -6.83
CA CYS A 140 -7.01 -2.65 -8.10
C CYS A 140 -6.45 -3.76 -9.00
N PHE A 141 -5.26 -4.30 -8.70
CA PHE A 141 -4.56 -5.28 -9.54
C PHE A 141 -4.58 -6.68 -8.90
N HIS A 142 -4.62 -7.72 -9.72
CA HIS A 142 -4.46 -9.10 -9.22
C HIS A 142 -3.03 -9.41 -8.81
N ALA A 143 -2.04 -8.81 -9.48
CA ALA A 143 -0.62 -8.95 -9.19
C ALA A 143 0.10 -7.61 -9.19
N PHE A 144 1.17 -7.49 -8.42
CA PHE A 144 2.00 -6.29 -8.34
C PHE A 144 3.50 -6.65 -8.40
N PRO A 145 4.26 -6.11 -9.38
CA PRO A 145 5.69 -6.41 -9.49
C PRO A 145 6.49 -5.72 -8.38
N PHE A 146 7.47 -6.42 -7.83
CA PHE A 146 8.40 -5.87 -6.85
C PHE A 146 9.54 -5.11 -7.53
N LEU A 147 10.34 -4.39 -6.76
CA LEU A 147 11.61 -3.83 -7.22
C LEU A 147 12.78 -4.59 -6.58
N PHE A 148 13.75 -4.98 -7.39
CA PHE A 148 15.05 -5.44 -6.90
C PHE A 148 16.09 -4.36 -7.19
N ILE A 149 16.52 -3.65 -6.16
CA ILE A 149 17.50 -2.58 -6.24
C ILE A 149 18.88 -3.19 -5.97
N TYR A 150 19.62 -3.48 -7.03
CA TYR A 150 20.89 -4.20 -6.96
C TYR A 150 22.09 -3.27 -7.15
N GLY A 151 23.21 -3.55 -6.47
CA GLY A 151 24.47 -2.85 -6.75
C GLY A 151 25.45 -2.89 -5.58
N LYS A 152 26.68 -2.43 -5.81
CA LYS A 152 27.74 -2.42 -4.78
C LYS A 152 27.44 -1.47 -3.62
N LYS A 153 28.18 -1.58 -2.52
CA LYS A 153 28.10 -0.57 -1.42
C LYS A 153 28.33 0.84 -1.99
N GLN A 154 27.67 1.84 -1.40
CA GLN A 154 27.75 3.25 -1.81
C GLN A 154 27.19 3.57 -3.22
N SER A 155 26.37 2.69 -3.80
CA SER A 155 25.67 2.96 -5.07
C SER A 155 24.34 3.71 -4.93
N GLY A 156 24.00 4.21 -3.74
CA GLY A 156 22.75 4.97 -3.52
C GLY A 156 21.48 4.16 -3.27
N LYS A 157 21.54 2.83 -3.11
CA LYS A 157 20.36 1.98 -2.88
C LYS A 157 19.51 2.39 -1.68
N SER A 158 20.13 2.59 -0.51
CA SER A 158 19.40 2.99 0.70
C SER A 158 18.72 4.35 0.50
N ARG A 159 19.40 5.29 -0.18
CA ARG A 159 18.84 6.61 -0.55
C ARG A 159 17.66 6.47 -1.52
N PHE A 160 17.74 5.54 -2.48
CA PHE A 160 16.62 5.28 -3.37
C PHE A 160 15.42 4.70 -2.60
N LEU A 161 15.65 3.79 -1.64
CA LEU A 161 14.59 3.37 -0.72
C LEU A 161 14.03 4.52 0.11
N ASP A 162 14.85 5.47 0.57
CA ASP A 162 14.35 6.65 1.31
C ASP A 162 13.45 7.52 0.43
N LEU A 163 13.80 7.70 -0.86
CA LEU A 163 12.97 8.40 -1.83
C LEU A 163 11.64 7.66 -2.10
N LEU A 164 11.67 6.33 -2.26
CA LEU A 164 10.46 5.51 -2.37
C LEU A 164 9.61 5.60 -1.10
N GLU A 165 10.22 5.67 0.07
CA GLU A 165 9.51 5.83 1.34
C GLU A 165 8.76 7.17 1.41
N ARG A 166 9.30 8.24 0.82
CA ARG A 166 8.62 9.54 0.77
C ARG A 166 7.38 9.52 -0.12
N LEU A 167 7.40 8.75 -1.20
CA LEU A 167 6.46 8.88 -2.32
C LEU A 167 5.52 7.70 -2.52
N SER A 168 5.87 6.48 -2.10
CA SER A 168 5.05 5.29 -2.35
C SER A 168 3.95 5.14 -1.29
N PHE A 169 2.86 4.46 -1.66
CA PHE A 169 1.67 4.32 -0.82
C PHE A 169 2.03 3.73 0.55
N ASN A 170 1.83 4.53 1.61
CA ASN A 170 2.04 4.15 3.00
C ASN A 170 3.33 3.38 3.26
N ALA A 171 4.42 3.79 2.60
CA ALA A 171 5.65 3.03 2.58
C ALA A 171 6.34 2.95 3.94
N MET A 172 6.89 1.79 4.27
CA MET A 172 7.69 1.56 5.46
C MET A 172 9.04 0.97 5.07
N LYS A 173 10.12 1.63 5.48
CA LYS A 173 11.48 1.11 5.31
C LYS A 173 11.95 0.36 6.55
N VAL A 174 12.50 -0.84 6.34
CA VAL A 174 13.03 -1.71 7.39
C VAL A 174 14.41 -2.26 7.05
N LYS A 175 15.13 -2.67 8.09
CA LYS A 175 16.39 -3.42 8.01
C LYS A 175 16.20 -4.74 8.77
N GLY A 176 15.67 -5.74 8.07
CA GLY A 176 15.17 -6.97 8.69
C GLY A 176 13.83 -6.76 9.41
N VAL A 177 13.06 -7.84 9.53
CA VAL A 177 11.71 -7.82 10.13
C VAL A 177 11.37 -9.22 10.63
N SER A 178 10.60 -9.33 11.72
CA SER A 178 10.02 -10.61 12.17
C SER A 178 8.69 -10.88 11.47
N VAL A 179 8.20 -12.13 11.47
CA VAL A 179 6.87 -12.46 10.91
C VAL A 179 5.75 -11.69 11.63
N ALA A 180 5.84 -11.51 12.96
CA ALA A 180 4.87 -10.71 13.70
C ALA A 180 4.89 -9.23 13.27
N ALA A 181 6.08 -8.65 13.09
CA ALA A 181 6.21 -7.29 12.61
C ALA A 181 5.74 -7.13 11.15
N LEU A 182 5.83 -8.17 10.30
CA LEU A 182 5.22 -8.18 8.96
C LEU A 182 3.69 -8.12 9.02
N ALA A 183 3.06 -8.86 9.94
CA ALA A 183 1.61 -8.85 10.12
C ALA A 183 1.14 -7.46 10.58
N ASP A 184 1.75 -6.90 11.62
CA ASP A 184 1.38 -5.58 12.15
C ASP A 184 1.62 -4.45 11.14
N SER A 185 2.69 -4.57 10.34
CA SER A 185 3.10 -3.48 9.46
C SER A 185 2.50 -3.58 8.06
N ILE A 186 2.53 -4.75 7.41
CA ILE A 186 2.07 -4.87 6.02
C ILE A 186 0.56 -5.02 5.95
N ASP A 187 -0.05 -5.94 6.71
CA ASP A 187 -1.50 -6.11 6.73
C ASP A 187 -2.17 -4.91 7.39
N GLY A 188 -1.65 -4.49 8.55
CA GLY A 188 -2.18 -3.37 9.33
C GLY A 188 -2.26 -2.04 8.58
N ILE A 189 -1.35 -1.74 7.64
CA ILE A 189 -1.41 -0.49 6.87
C ILE A 189 -1.70 -0.70 5.37
N ARG A 190 -1.67 -1.95 4.89
CA ARG A 190 -1.71 -2.34 3.46
C ARG A 190 -0.80 -1.46 2.59
N GLY A 191 0.39 -1.17 3.09
CA GLY A 191 1.35 -0.22 2.50
C GLY A 191 2.45 -0.87 1.68
N THR A 192 3.39 -0.03 1.23
CA THR A 192 4.58 -0.45 0.50
C THR A 192 5.68 -0.91 1.47
N PHE A 193 6.23 -2.10 1.26
CA PHE A 193 7.30 -2.65 2.10
C PHE A 193 8.68 -2.46 1.46
N LEU A 194 9.58 -1.77 2.14
CA LEU A 194 10.91 -1.43 1.63
C LEU A 194 11.98 -2.10 2.51
N ASN A 195 12.65 -3.14 2.00
CA ASN A 195 13.67 -3.87 2.74
C ASN A 195 15.07 -3.44 2.30
N ASP A 196 15.80 -2.80 3.20
CA ASP A 196 17.24 -2.55 3.02
C ASP A 196 18.04 -3.76 3.52
N GLN A 197 19.18 -4.05 2.89
CA GLN A 197 20.01 -5.25 3.15
C GLN A 197 19.27 -6.58 2.94
N ALA A 198 18.50 -6.67 1.85
CA ALA A 198 17.68 -7.84 1.52
C ALA A 198 18.50 -9.12 1.23
N GLU A 199 19.83 -9.04 1.07
CA GLU A 199 20.69 -10.23 1.02
C GLU A 199 20.56 -11.14 2.25
N GLU A 200 20.11 -10.61 3.39
CA GLU A 200 19.88 -11.40 4.60
C GLU A 200 18.68 -12.36 4.45
N LEU A 201 17.74 -12.09 3.54
CA LEU A 201 16.57 -12.96 3.32
C LEU A 201 16.95 -14.35 2.83
N SER A 202 18.07 -14.49 2.13
CA SER A 202 18.59 -15.79 1.66
C SER A 202 19.20 -16.64 2.78
N ASN A 203 19.29 -16.13 4.02
CA ASN A 203 19.76 -16.91 5.16
C ASN A 203 18.70 -17.95 5.56
N LYS A 204 19.11 -19.19 5.87
CA LYS A 204 18.20 -20.30 6.25
C LYS A 204 17.24 -19.95 7.39
N LYS A 205 17.65 -19.09 8.32
CA LYS A 205 16.78 -18.61 9.42
C LYS A 205 15.57 -17.79 8.95
N ASN A 206 15.62 -17.25 7.73
CA ASN A 206 14.61 -16.38 7.14
C ASN A 206 13.74 -17.09 6.09
N THR A 207 13.85 -18.42 5.95
CA THR A 207 13.11 -19.20 4.93
C THR A 207 11.60 -18.95 4.97
N GLU A 208 11.01 -18.85 6.17
CA GLU A 208 9.57 -18.56 6.31
C GLU A 208 9.22 -17.14 5.81
N ILE A 209 10.01 -16.14 6.20
CA ILE A 209 9.83 -14.75 5.76
C ILE A 209 9.99 -14.64 4.25
N LEU A 210 11.03 -15.26 3.70
CA LEU A 210 11.28 -15.29 2.26
C LEU A 210 10.08 -15.91 1.53
N GLY A 211 9.59 -17.06 1.99
CA GLY A 211 8.40 -17.70 1.39
C GLY A 211 7.13 -16.85 1.47
N ILE A 212 6.92 -16.11 2.57
CA ILE A 212 5.80 -15.16 2.69
C ILE A 212 5.96 -14.03 1.67
N LEU A 213 7.15 -13.43 1.58
CA LEU A 213 7.41 -12.28 0.71
C LEU A 213 7.33 -12.68 -0.78
N SER A 214 7.89 -13.81 -1.18
CA SER A 214 7.83 -14.31 -2.56
C SER A 214 6.40 -14.61 -3.03
N ASP A 215 5.54 -15.10 -2.13
CA ASP A 215 4.14 -15.43 -2.42
C ASP A 215 3.21 -14.19 -2.39
N SER A 216 3.67 -13.07 -1.85
CA SER A 216 2.85 -11.86 -1.63
C SER A 216 2.73 -10.90 -2.83
N TYR A 217 2.99 -11.39 -4.04
CA TYR A 217 2.93 -10.61 -5.28
C TYR A 217 1.52 -10.61 -5.91
N THR A 218 0.63 -11.51 -5.47
CA THR A 218 -0.77 -11.61 -5.93
C THR A 218 -1.77 -11.46 -4.79
N ILE A 219 -2.99 -10.98 -5.09
CA ILE A 219 -4.10 -10.95 -4.13
C ILE A 219 -4.30 -12.36 -3.55
N GLY A 220 -4.43 -12.44 -2.22
CA GLY A 220 -4.58 -13.71 -1.51
C GLY A 220 -3.27 -14.48 -1.28
N GLY A 221 -2.17 -14.05 -1.89
CA GLY A 221 -0.83 -14.56 -1.64
C GLY A 221 -0.24 -14.04 -0.33
N GLY A 222 0.68 -14.81 0.25
CA GLY A 222 1.35 -14.44 1.51
C GLY A 222 0.40 -14.41 2.71
N LYS A 223 -0.77 -15.06 2.63
CA LYS A 223 -1.72 -15.24 3.73
C LYS A 223 -1.14 -16.19 4.77
N ARG A 224 -1.19 -15.81 6.04
CA ARG A 224 -0.73 -16.65 7.16
C ARG A 224 -1.66 -16.52 8.37
N ARG A 225 -1.69 -17.58 9.17
CA ARG A 225 -2.33 -17.62 10.48
C ARG A 225 -1.24 -17.62 11.54
N ILE A 226 -1.20 -16.60 12.38
CA ILE A 226 -0.32 -16.55 13.55
C ILE A 226 -1.14 -16.71 14.82
N VAL A 227 -0.57 -17.41 15.80
CA VAL A 227 -1.15 -17.50 17.14
C VAL A 227 -0.48 -16.46 18.00
N ASN A 228 -1.20 -15.39 18.33
CA ASN A 228 -0.76 -14.42 19.31
C ASN A 228 -1.09 -14.96 20.71
N MET A 229 -0.05 -15.24 21.51
CA MET A 229 -0.21 -15.59 22.91
C MET A 229 -0.03 -14.33 23.74
N SER A 230 -1.14 -13.68 24.12
CA SER A 230 -1.12 -12.72 25.22
C SER A 230 -1.41 -13.47 26.53
N ASN A 231 -0.92 -12.95 27.66
CA ASN A 231 -1.05 -13.54 29.01
C ASN A 231 -2.49 -13.84 29.47
N LYS A 232 -3.53 -13.59 28.66
CA LYS A 232 -4.94 -13.83 28.99
C LYS A 232 -5.78 -14.52 27.90
N SER A 233 -5.25 -14.78 26.70
CA SER A 233 -5.99 -15.53 25.67
C SER A 233 -5.11 -15.96 24.49
N ARG A 234 -5.30 -17.20 24.00
CA ARG A 234 -4.78 -17.65 22.70
C ARG A 234 -5.66 -17.05 21.59
N ARG A 235 -5.10 -16.18 20.75
CA ARG A 235 -5.82 -15.59 19.62
C ARG A 235 -5.17 -15.99 18.29
N ILE A 236 -5.98 -16.34 17.30
CA ILE A 236 -5.52 -16.60 15.94
C ILE A 236 -5.73 -15.31 15.15
N MET A 237 -4.66 -14.75 14.61
CA MET A 237 -4.73 -13.62 13.68
C MET A 237 -4.42 -14.11 12.27
N GLU A 238 -5.29 -13.76 11.33
CA GLU A 238 -5.05 -13.92 9.90
C GLU A 238 -4.55 -12.60 9.33
N PHE A 239 -3.48 -12.68 8.55
CA PHE A 239 -2.93 -11.53 7.84
C PHE A 239 -2.59 -11.91 6.40
N GLU A 240 -2.70 -10.95 5.48
CA GLU A 240 -2.15 -11.04 4.13
C GLU A 240 -1.00 -10.04 3.96
N THR A 241 -0.07 -10.37 3.08
CA THR A 241 1.09 -9.50 2.81
C THR A 241 1.10 -8.97 1.39
N PHE A 242 0.03 -9.20 0.61
CA PHE A 242 -0.07 -8.69 -0.74
C PHE A 242 0.11 -7.18 -0.78
N GLY A 243 1.06 -6.73 -1.58
CA GLY A 243 1.26 -5.31 -1.83
C GLY A 243 2.67 -4.99 -2.36
N PRO A 244 2.91 -3.72 -2.71
CA PRO A 244 4.15 -3.27 -3.31
C PRO A 244 5.36 -3.54 -2.41
N LYS A 245 6.45 -4.04 -3.00
CA LYS A 245 7.72 -4.26 -2.27
C LYS A 245 8.94 -3.83 -3.06
N ALA A 246 9.96 -3.37 -2.35
CA ALA A 246 11.28 -3.12 -2.90
C ALA A 246 12.36 -3.71 -2.00
N PHE A 247 13.35 -4.34 -2.62
CA PHE A 247 14.44 -5.04 -1.95
C PHE A 247 15.77 -4.44 -2.40
N ALA A 248 16.48 -3.77 -1.50
CA ALA A 248 17.83 -3.30 -1.77
C ALA A 248 18.86 -4.32 -1.29
N SER A 249 19.73 -4.77 -2.18
CA SER A 249 20.74 -5.76 -1.82
C SER A 249 22.06 -5.55 -2.54
N ILE A 250 23.15 -5.99 -1.91
CA ILE A 250 24.50 -6.06 -2.50
C ILE A 250 24.82 -7.43 -3.11
N LYS A 251 23.96 -8.43 -2.88
CA LYS A 251 24.05 -9.79 -3.44
C LYS A 251 22.80 -10.08 -4.27
N GLU A 252 22.85 -11.14 -5.05
CA GLU A 252 21.65 -11.69 -5.68
C GLU A 252 20.62 -12.09 -4.60
N LEU A 253 19.35 -11.90 -4.93
CA LEU A 253 18.24 -12.43 -4.14
C LEU A 253 18.03 -13.90 -4.48
N ASP A 254 17.20 -14.56 -3.67
CA ASP A 254 16.63 -15.84 -4.02
C ASP A 254 15.91 -15.79 -5.39
N SER A 255 16.02 -16.86 -6.17
CA SER A 255 15.51 -16.91 -7.55
C SER A 255 14.00 -16.67 -7.63
N ASP A 256 13.24 -17.23 -6.69
CA ASP A 256 11.78 -17.14 -6.72
C ASP A 256 11.31 -15.73 -6.37
N LEU A 257 12.03 -15.06 -5.45
CA LEU A 257 11.77 -13.65 -5.15
C LEU A 257 12.19 -12.75 -6.32
N LYS A 258 13.35 -13.02 -6.92
CA LYS A 258 13.91 -12.23 -8.02
C LYS A 258 13.02 -12.27 -9.27
N ASP A 259 12.42 -13.42 -9.59
CA ASP A 259 11.50 -13.59 -10.73
C ASP A 259 10.27 -12.65 -10.66
N ARG A 260 9.92 -12.19 -9.45
CA ARG A 260 8.81 -11.25 -9.23
C ARG A 260 9.23 -9.79 -9.18
N CYS A 261 10.52 -9.52 -9.39
CA CYS A 261 11.10 -8.20 -9.32
C CYS A 261 11.41 -7.61 -10.70
N ILE A 262 11.19 -6.31 -10.83
CA ILE A 262 11.87 -5.48 -11.83
C ILE A 262 13.25 -5.14 -11.26
N GLU A 263 14.31 -5.62 -11.90
CA GLU A 263 15.68 -5.35 -11.46
C GLU A 263 16.14 -3.94 -11.89
N ILE A 264 16.64 -3.19 -10.92
CA ILE A 264 17.21 -1.85 -11.06
C ILE A 264 18.66 -1.90 -10.57
N THR A 265 19.60 -2.02 -11.51
CA THR A 265 21.03 -1.98 -11.20
C THR A 265 21.49 -0.54 -10.95
N MET A 266 22.01 -0.28 -9.76
CA MET A 266 22.52 1.02 -9.33
C MET A 266 24.05 1.06 -9.35
N LEU A 267 24.59 2.14 -9.93
CA LEU A 267 26.00 2.48 -9.91
C LEU A 267 26.25 3.68 -8.99
N ARG A 268 27.51 3.91 -8.60
CA ARG A 268 27.87 5.12 -7.85
C ARG A 268 27.57 6.35 -8.73
N ALA A 269 26.89 7.32 -8.14
CA ALA A 269 26.55 8.57 -8.84
C ALA A 269 27.81 9.33 -9.25
N ILE A 270 27.77 9.97 -10.41
CA ILE A 270 28.89 10.80 -10.91
C ILE A 270 28.99 12.16 -10.20
N LYS A 271 27.91 12.61 -9.58
CA LYS A 271 27.82 13.86 -8.84
C LYS A 271 27.07 13.69 -7.54
N GLU A 272 27.14 14.72 -6.70
CA GLU A 272 26.35 14.80 -5.49
C GLU A 272 24.91 15.23 -5.78
N TYR A 273 23.97 14.67 -5.03
CA TYR A 273 22.54 14.96 -5.11
C TYR A 273 22.04 15.34 -3.71
N SER A 274 21.08 16.25 -3.63
CA SER A 274 20.40 16.57 -2.36
C SER A 274 19.80 15.31 -1.74
N TYR A 275 19.84 15.22 -0.41
CA TYR A 275 19.22 14.10 0.29
C TYR A 275 17.69 14.28 0.33
N PRO A 276 16.89 13.20 0.17
CA PRO A 276 15.43 13.29 0.21
C PRO A 276 14.93 13.40 1.67
N ASP A 277 15.27 14.51 2.32
CA ASP A 277 14.98 14.75 3.73
C ASP A 277 13.49 14.68 4.05
N ALA A 278 13.15 13.97 5.14
CA ALA A 278 11.77 13.67 5.52
C ALA A 278 10.88 14.89 5.74
N TYR A 279 11.47 16.01 6.19
CA TYR A 279 10.77 17.23 6.57
C TYR A 279 10.42 18.14 5.38
N LEU A 280 10.88 17.83 4.16
CA LEU A 280 10.58 18.66 2.99
C LEU A 280 9.09 18.60 2.65
N THR A 281 8.46 19.77 2.50
CA THR A 281 7.02 19.91 2.24
C THR A 281 6.58 19.29 0.91
N ILE A 282 7.48 19.26 -0.08
CA ILE A 282 7.25 18.66 -1.40
C ILE A 282 6.72 17.22 -1.32
N TRP A 283 7.15 16.44 -0.31
CA TRP A 283 6.65 15.07 -0.14
C TRP A 283 5.19 15.04 0.26
N GLY A 284 4.76 15.94 1.15
CA GLY A 284 3.36 16.08 1.53
C GLY A 284 2.49 16.57 0.37
N ASP A 285 3.02 17.45 -0.47
CA ASP A 285 2.33 17.95 -1.68
C ASP A 285 2.15 16.87 -2.74
N LEU A 286 3.20 16.08 -3.01
CA LEU A 286 3.12 14.98 -3.96
C LEU A 286 2.23 13.84 -3.46
N ARG A 287 2.29 13.49 -2.17
CA ARG A 287 1.39 12.49 -1.58
C ARG A 287 -0.07 12.93 -1.62
N ASP A 288 -0.37 14.20 -1.36
CA ASP A 288 -1.72 14.74 -1.52
C ASP A 288 -2.26 14.47 -2.94
N LYS A 289 -1.47 14.83 -3.96
CA LYS A 289 -1.84 14.56 -5.35
C LYS A 289 -2.02 13.07 -5.62
N LEU A 290 -1.14 12.21 -5.12
CA LEU A 290 -1.26 10.75 -5.30
C LEU A 290 -2.53 10.18 -4.65
N TYR A 291 -2.89 10.61 -3.44
CA TYR A 291 -4.15 10.22 -2.80
C TYR A 291 -5.39 10.70 -3.56
N ARG A 292 -5.37 11.95 -4.04
CA ARG A 292 -6.45 12.51 -4.85
C ARG A 292 -6.60 11.76 -6.17
N LEU A 293 -5.49 11.40 -6.81
CA LEU A 293 -5.49 10.59 -8.02
C LEU A 293 -6.14 9.23 -7.75
N LEU A 294 -5.76 8.55 -6.66
CA LEU A 294 -6.37 7.29 -6.24
C LEU A 294 -7.89 7.43 -6.05
N LEU A 295 -8.31 8.36 -5.20
CA LEU A 295 -9.72 8.53 -4.84
C LEU A 295 -10.60 8.95 -6.02
N THR A 296 -10.04 9.55 -7.07
CA THR A 296 -10.78 9.96 -8.27
C THR A 296 -10.69 8.99 -9.44
N ARG A 297 -9.69 8.09 -9.49
CA ARG A 297 -9.40 7.26 -10.67
C ARG A 297 -9.39 5.76 -10.44
N TRP A 298 -9.55 5.27 -9.21
CA TRP A 298 -9.48 3.83 -8.90
C TRP A 298 -10.41 2.97 -9.78
N HIS A 299 -11.64 3.45 -10.04
CA HIS A 299 -12.61 2.73 -10.87
C HIS A 299 -12.13 2.56 -12.31
N ALA A 300 -11.71 3.66 -12.94
CA ALA A 300 -11.17 3.65 -14.30
C ALA A 300 -9.93 2.76 -14.41
N VAL A 301 -9.06 2.74 -13.39
CA VAL A 301 -7.90 1.86 -13.36
C VAL A 301 -8.32 0.38 -13.32
N LYS A 302 -9.35 0.02 -12.56
CA LYS A 302 -9.87 -1.36 -12.54
C LYS A 302 -10.44 -1.79 -13.89
N GLU A 303 -11.21 -0.91 -14.54
CA GLU A 303 -11.78 -1.19 -15.87
C GLU A 303 -10.66 -1.44 -16.88
N ILE A 304 -9.68 -0.51 -16.96
CA ILE A 304 -8.52 -0.65 -17.84
C ILE A 304 -7.78 -1.95 -17.55
N TYR A 305 -7.55 -2.29 -16.27
CA TYR A 305 -6.82 -3.49 -15.89
C TYR A 305 -7.47 -4.77 -16.42
N GLN A 306 -8.80 -4.86 -16.42
CA GLN A 306 -9.53 -6.03 -16.94
C GLN A 306 -9.34 -6.25 -18.45
N ASP A 307 -8.95 -5.20 -19.18
CA ASP A 307 -8.70 -5.24 -20.62
C ASP A 307 -7.20 -5.32 -20.98
N THR A 308 -6.31 -5.17 -19.99
CA THR A 308 -4.86 -5.28 -20.24
C THR A 308 -4.49 -6.66 -20.80
N GLY A 309 -3.68 -6.67 -21.86
CA GLY A 309 -3.19 -7.90 -22.50
C GLY A 309 -4.10 -8.47 -23.60
N LYS A 310 -5.34 -8.01 -23.74
CA LYS A 310 -6.26 -8.49 -24.80
C LYS A 310 -5.84 -8.07 -26.22
N GLU A 311 -5.07 -6.99 -26.36
CA GLU A 311 -4.60 -6.46 -27.66
C GLU A 311 -3.18 -6.90 -28.04
N ARG A 312 -2.51 -7.76 -27.26
CA ARG A 312 -1.18 -8.28 -27.63
C ARG A 312 -1.31 -9.50 -28.53
N THR A 313 -1.77 -9.30 -29.76
CA THR A 313 -1.41 -10.19 -30.86
C THR A 313 0.09 -10.06 -31.06
N TYR A 314 0.85 -11.03 -30.55
CA TYR A 314 2.26 -11.17 -30.91
C TYR A 314 2.31 -11.46 -32.41
N HIS A 315 2.53 -10.44 -33.23
CA HIS A 315 3.00 -10.65 -34.58
C HIS A 315 4.43 -11.20 -34.46
N THR A 316 4.57 -12.52 -34.43
CA THR A 316 5.82 -13.20 -34.74
C THR A 316 6.12 -12.90 -36.21
N GLY A 317 6.96 -11.90 -36.43
CA GLY A 317 7.59 -11.59 -37.72
C GLY A 317 8.99 -12.15 -37.76
#